data_AF-A0A353NPL5-F1
#
_entry.id   AF-A0A353NPL5-F1
#
_cell.length_a   1.000
_cell.length_b   1.000
_cell.length_c   1.000
_cell.angle_alpha   90.00
_cell.angle_beta   90.00
_cell.angle_gamma   90.00
#
_symmetry.space_group_name_H-M   'P 1'
#
loop_
_entity.id
_entity.type
_entity.pdbx_description
1 polymer ?
#
loop_
_entity_poly.entity_id
_entity_poly.type
_entity_poly.pdbx_seq_one_letter_code
_entity_poly.pdbx_strand_id
1 'polypeptide(L)'
;AANALSDIYTMGATPVTALNLVAYPVCKLGADTLKAILQGGSEKVAEAGAVLLGGHSVEDEEPKYGLSVTGTVHPDQLITNSDAREGDLLVLTKPLGTGVLATALKGDLLSSHEEENLAAVMAALNAPAADVMRSVGVNACTDITGFGLLGHLREMAVNSGMDMEVELASVPFLPRAEELAE
;
A
#
# COMPACT_ATOMS: atom_id res chain seq x y z
N ALA A 1 6.81 5.21 0.45
CA ALA A 1 7.48 4.13 1.21
C ALA A 1 6.50 3.02 1.61
N ALA A 2 5.47 3.31 2.42
CA ALA A 2 4.50 2.30 2.88
C ALA A 2 3.92 1.43 1.75
N ASN A 3 3.57 2.03 0.60
CA ASN A 3 3.12 1.30 -0.59
C ASN A 3 4.13 0.23 -1.05
N ALA A 4 5.41 0.57 -1.20
CA ALA A 4 6.43 -0.37 -1.67
C ALA A 4 6.78 -1.46 -0.65
N LEU A 5 6.53 -1.21 0.64
CA LEU A 5 6.67 -2.20 1.71
C LEU A 5 5.47 -3.16 1.76
N SER A 6 4.31 -2.75 1.22
CA SER A 6 3.06 -3.50 1.26
C SER A 6 3.19 -4.88 0.64
N ASP A 7 3.83 -4.98 -0.52
CA ASP A 7 4.08 -6.25 -1.23
C ASP A 7 4.90 -7.26 -0.41
N ILE A 8 5.78 -6.79 0.49
CA ILE A 8 6.52 -7.71 1.37
C ILE A 8 5.58 -8.29 2.42
N TYR A 9 4.67 -7.47 2.96
CA TYR A 9 3.74 -7.88 3.99
C TYR A 9 2.68 -8.87 3.50
N THR A 10 2.17 -8.70 2.28
CA THR A 10 1.17 -9.59 1.66
C THR A 10 1.72 -11.00 1.46
N MET A 11 3.02 -11.13 1.18
CA MET A 11 3.70 -12.42 1.04
C MET A 11 4.01 -13.09 2.38
N GLY A 12 3.62 -12.49 3.51
CA GLY A 12 3.98 -12.95 4.85
C GLY A 12 5.45 -12.71 5.21
N ALA A 13 6.18 -11.93 4.40
CA ALA A 13 7.59 -11.68 4.59
C ALA A 13 7.87 -10.50 5.53
N THR A 14 9.09 -10.48 6.07
CA THR A 14 9.61 -9.38 6.88
C THR A 14 10.57 -8.53 6.04
N PRO A 15 10.35 -7.21 5.89
CA PRO A 15 11.28 -6.31 5.21
C PRO A 15 12.66 -6.31 5.88
N VAL A 16 13.74 -6.30 5.09
CA VAL A 16 15.12 -6.29 5.59
C VAL A 16 15.89 -5.08 5.05
N THR A 17 15.81 -4.83 3.75
CA THR A 17 16.54 -3.72 3.11
C THR A 17 15.68 -2.99 2.09
N ALA A 18 15.97 -1.71 1.88
CA ALA A 18 15.35 -0.91 0.82
C ALA A 18 16.38 -0.03 0.08
N LEU A 19 16.09 0.29 -1.17
CA LEU A 19 16.81 1.25 -2.01
C LEU A 19 15.86 2.30 -2.55
N ASN A 20 16.24 3.58 -2.47
CA ASN A 20 15.48 4.68 -3.06
C ASN A 20 15.51 4.62 -4.59
N LEU A 21 14.33 4.83 -5.20
CA LEU A 21 14.18 5.08 -6.62
C LEU A 21 13.52 6.45 -6.78
N VAL A 22 14.29 7.42 -7.27
CA VAL A 22 13.88 8.83 -7.34
C VAL A 22 13.96 9.31 -8.78
N ALA A 23 12.87 9.90 -9.27
CA ALA A 23 12.88 10.72 -10.48
C ALA A 23 12.33 12.09 -10.09
N TYR A 24 13.11 13.17 -10.21
CA TYR A 24 12.72 14.45 -9.60
C TYR A 24 13.32 15.67 -10.31
N PRO A 25 12.52 16.71 -10.63
CA PRO A 25 13.00 17.93 -11.27
C PRO A 25 13.62 18.89 -10.24
N VAL A 26 14.86 18.64 -9.81
CA VAL A 26 15.49 19.38 -8.70
C VAL A 26 15.59 20.88 -8.98
N CYS A 27 15.80 21.25 -10.24
CA CYS A 27 15.88 22.65 -10.67
C CYS A 27 14.53 23.38 -10.62
N LYS A 28 13.40 22.66 -10.74
CA LYS A 28 12.05 23.26 -10.75
C LYS A 28 11.41 23.27 -9.35
N LEU A 29 11.57 22.19 -8.59
CA LEU A 29 10.86 22.00 -7.31
C LEU A 29 11.75 22.16 -6.06
N GLY A 30 13.07 22.30 -6.26
CA GLY A 30 14.03 22.57 -5.19
C GLY A 30 14.47 21.35 -4.40
N ALA A 31 15.67 21.43 -3.81
CA ALA A 31 16.28 20.33 -3.07
C ALA A 31 15.63 20.07 -1.69
N ASP A 32 15.04 21.10 -1.07
CA ASP A 32 14.44 20.97 0.26
C ASP A 32 13.21 20.06 0.27
N THR A 33 12.35 20.17 -0.76
CA THR A 33 11.21 19.28 -0.95
C THR A 33 11.66 17.84 -1.18
N LEU A 34 12.69 17.63 -2.01
CA LEU A 34 13.27 16.30 -2.20
C LEU A 34 13.81 15.73 -0.88
N LYS A 35 14.52 16.53 -0.09
CA LYS A 35 15.02 16.14 1.23
C LYS A 35 13.90 15.72 2.16
N ALA A 36 12.77 16.42 2.17
CA ALA A 36 11.59 16.06 2.98
C ALA A 36 10.98 14.71 2.53
N ILE A 37 10.87 14.47 1.23
CA ILE A 37 10.39 13.19 0.68
C ILE A 37 11.29 12.03 1.11
N LEU A 38 12.61 12.21 0.97
CA LEU A 38 13.59 11.19 1.37
C LEU A 38 13.59 10.94 2.88
N GLN A 39 13.42 11.99 3.68
CA GLN A 39 13.32 11.89 5.13
C GLN A 39 12.10 11.05 5.54
N GLY A 40 10.90 11.37 5.06
CA GLY A 40 9.69 10.58 5.36
C GLY A 40 9.78 9.15 4.83
N GLY A 41 10.46 8.95 3.70
CA GLY A 41 10.81 7.64 3.18
C GLY A 41 11.69 6.83 4.14
N SER A 42 12.78 7.42 4.60
CA SER A 42 13.73 6.81 5.53
C SER A 42 13.09 6.47 6.87
N GLU A 43 12.29 7.37 7.43
CA GLU A 43 11.58 7.16 8.69
C GLU A 43 10.61 5.97 8.59
N LYS A 44 9.87 5.86 7.48
CA LYS A 44 8.92 4.77 7.27
C LYS A 44 9.61 3.42 7.05
N VAL A 45 10.79 3.41 6.41
CA VAL A 45 11.62 2.19 6.28
C VAL A 45 12.15 1.76 7.65
N ALA A 46 12.59 2.71 8.47
CA ALA A 46 13.04 2.43 9.83
C ALA A 46 11.90 1.92 10.73
N GLU A 47 10.68 2.47 10.61
CA GLU A 47 9.48 1.98 11.28
C GLU A 47 9.15 0.52 10.91
N ALA A 48 9.43 0.12 9.67
CA ALA A 48 9.27 -1.26 9.20
C ALA A 48 10.38 -2.21 9.70
N GLY A 49 11.37 -1.74 10.45
CA GLY A 49 12.52 -2.53 10.90
C GLY A 49 13.55 -2.83 9.81
N ALA A 50 13.43 -2.20 8.63
CA ALA A 50 14.35 -2.39 7.51
C ALA A 50 15.43 -1.30 7.46
N VAL A 51 16.49 -1.57 6.69
CA VAL A 51 17.61 -0.63 6.50
C VAL A 51 17.59 -0.05 5.09
N LEU A 52 17.63 1.28 4.99
CA LEU A 52 17.79 1.99 3.73
C LEU A 52 19.28 2.00 3.32
N LEU A 53 19.62 1.35 2.21
CA LEU A 53 21.01 1.13 1.76
C LEU A 53 21.50 2.13 0.70
N GLY A 54 20.78 3.24 0.52
CA GLY A 54 21.05 4.22 -0.53
C GLY A 54 19.97 4.18 -1.61
N GLY A 55 20.38 4.30 -2.88
CA GLY A 55 19.44 4.28 -4.01
C GLY A 55 20.00 4.94 -5.26
N HIS A 56 19.11 5.25 -6.20
CA HIS A 56 19.43 5.94 -7.44
C HIS A 56 18.43 7.07 -7.71
N SER A 57 18.93 8.16 -8.31
CA SER A 57 18.15 9.32 -8.69
C SER A 57 18.39 9.69 -10.14
N VAL A 58 17.33 10.05 -10.85
CA VAL A 58 17.36 10.57 -12.22
C VAL A 58 16.61 11.90 -12.31
N GLU A 59 16.99 12.74 -13.27
CA GLU A 59 16.23 13.96 -13.60
C GLU A 59 14.99 13.57 -14.41
N ASP A 60 13.83 14.11 -14.06
CA ASP A 60 12.55 13.88 -14.74
C ASP A 60 11.67 15.10 -14.52
N GLU A 61 10.80 15.44 -15.47
CA GLU A 61 9.89 16.58 -15.35
C GLU A 61 8.78 16.34 -14.31
N GLU A 62 8.36 15.09 -14.15
CA GLU A 62 7.32 14.70 -13.20
C GLU A 62 7.95 13.97 -12.00
N PRO A 63 7.73 14.46 -10.76
CA PRO A 63 8.30 13.84 -9.57
C PRO A 63 7.70 12.46 -9.32
N LYS A 64 8.57 11.45 -9.20
CA LYS A 64 8.22 10.06 -8.88
C LYS A 64 9.16 9.56 -7.78
N TYR A 65 8.60 8.90 -6.78
CA TYR A 65 9.35 8.34 -5.67
C TYR A 65 8.85 6.95 -5.33
N GLY A 66 9.77 6.01 -5.21
CA GLY A 66 9.50 4.63 -4.84
C GLY A 66 10.68 3.98 -4.13
N LEU A 67 10.48 2.72 -3.75
CA LEU A 67 11.52 1.90 -3.15
C LEU A 67 11.61 0.57 -3.89
N SER A 68 12.81 0.04 -4.05
CA SER A 68 13.01 -1.40 -4.22
C SER A 68 13.23 -1.99 -2.84
N VAL A 69 12.44 -3.00 -2.46
CA VAL A 69 12.46 -3.59 -1.12
C VAL A 69 12.81 -5.06 -1.21
N THR A 70 13.65 -5.53 -0.28
CA THR A 70 13.97 -6.94 -0.11
C THR A 70 13.48 -7.40 1.26
N GLY A 71 12.73 -8.49 1.28
CA GLY A 71 12.23 -9.14 2.49
C GLY A 71 12.62 -10.61 2.53
N THR A 72 12.37 -11.24 3.68
CA THR A 72 12.61 -12.68 3.89
C THR A 72 11.41 -13.35 4.53
N VAL A 73 11.17 -14.61 4.17
CA VAL A 73 10.11 -15.46 4.71
C VAL A 73 10.58 -16.91 4.66
N HIS A 74 10.13 -17.72 5.63
CA HIS A 74 10.34 -19.16 5.54
C HIS A 74 9.50 -19.72 4.38
N PRO A 75 10.02 -20.63 3.53
CA PRO A 75 9.26 -21.16 2.38
C PRO A 75 7.88 -21.72 2.76
N ASP A 76 7.79 -22.44 3.88
CA ASP A 76 6.53 -23.00 4.39
C ASP A 76 5.55 -21.96 4.98
N GLN A 77 5.96 -20.69 5.06
CA GLN A 77 5.16 -19.56 5.56
C GLN A 77 4.88 -18.54 4.47
N LEU A 78 5.28 -18.81 3.22
CA LEU A 78 5.00 -17.94 2.09
C LEU A 78 3.50 -17.96 1.81
N ILE A 79 2.91 -16.78 1.79
CA ILE A 79 1.49 -16.59 1.44
C ILE A 79 1.44 -16.06 0.01
N THR A 80 0.57 -16.64 -0.81
CA THR A 80 0.35 -16.20 -2.20
C THR A 80 -1.07 -15.68 -2.36
N ASN A 81 -1.40 -15.14 -3.53
CA ASN A 81 -2.77 -14.76 -3.89
C ASN A 81 -3.53 -15.89 -4.62
N SER A 82 -3.07 -17.14 -4.54
CA SER A 82 -3.49 -18.22 -5.44
C SER A 82 -3.98 -19.50 -4.74
N ASP A 83 -4.13 -19.47 -3.42
CA ASP A 83 -4.55 -20.64 -2.64
C ASP A 83 -5.83 -20.35 -1.83
N ALA A 84 -6.67 -19.41 -2.27
CA ALA A 84 -7.97 -19.20 -1.62
C ALA A 84 -8.86 -20.45 -1.75
N ARG A 85 -9.64 -20.77 -0.71
CA ARG A 85 -10.41 -22.01 -0.62
C ARG A 85 -11.89 -21.75 -0.37
N GLU A 86 -12.71 -22.72 -0.75
CA GLU A 86 -14.15 -22.70 -0.46
C GLU A 86 -14.39 -22.56 1.05
N GLY A 87 -15.26 -21.61 1.42
CA GLY A 87 -15.57 -21.29 2.81
C GLY A 87 -14.67 -20.23 3.45
N ASP A 88 -13.64 -19.73 2.75
CA ASP A 88 -12.84 -18.60 3.23
C ASP A 88 -13.67 -17.31 3.36
N LEU A 89 -13.30 -16.49 4.34
CA LEU A 89 -13.87 -15.15 4.54
C LEU A 89 -12.92 -14.09 3.99
N LEU A 90 -13.45 -13.10 3.28
CA LEU A 90 -12.70 -11.93 2.83
C LEU A 90 -12.57 -10.91 3.96
N VAL A 91 -11.33 -10.50 4.25
CA VAL A 91 -11.02 -9.50 5.29
C VAL A 91 -10.25 -8.35 4.67
N LEU A 92 -10.74 -7.12 4.86
CA LEU A 92 -10.09 -5.89 4.42
C LEU A 92 -9.58 -5.10 5.63
N THR A 93 -8.31 -4.69 5.60
CA THR A 93 -7.63 -4.10 6.76
C THR A 93 -7.53 -2.58 6.72
N LYS A 94 -7.87 -1.96 5.57
CA LYS A 94 -7.91 -0.50 5.39
C LYS A 94 -9.13 -0.11 4.56
N PRO A 95 -9.77 1.03 4.86
CA PRO A 95 -10.92 1.50 4.09
C PRO A 95 -10.53 1.87 2.65
N LEU A 96 -11.50 1.74 1.74
CA LEU A 96 -11.38 2.18 0.35
C LEU A 96 -11.64 3.69 0.19
N GLY A 97 -11.41 4.22 -1.01
CA GLY A 97 -11.75 5.61 -1.36
C GLY A 97 -10.57 6.57 -1.46
N THR A 98 -9.34 6.11 -1.19
CA THR A 98 -8.13 6.95 -1.26
C THR A 98 -7.93 7.62 -2.63
N GLY A 99 -8.27 6.93 -3.74
CA GLY A 99 -8.20 7.51 -5.08
C GLY A 99 -9.19 8.66 -5.32
N VAL A 100 -10.40 8.55 -4.79
CA VAL A 100 -11.43 9.60 -4.87
C VAL A 100 -10.98 10.80 -4.04
N LEU A 101 -10.57 10.59 -2.79
CA LEU A 101 -10.08 11.66 -1.93
C LEU A 101 -8.79 12.30 -2.49
N ALA A 102 -7.88 11.53 -3.08
CA ALA A 102 -6.69 12.10 -3.74
C ALA A 102 -7.05 12.96 -4.96
N THR A 103 -8.16 12.68 -5.64
CA THR A 103 -8.67 13.51 -6.73
C THR A 103 -9.32 14.78 -6.17
N ALA A 104 -10.11 14.66 -5.11
CA ALA A 104 -10.70 15.78 -4.40
C ALA A 104 -9.64 16.72 -3.81
N LEU A 105 -8.53 16.18 -3.30
CA LEU A 105 -7.36 16.93 -2.83
C LEU A 105 -6.77 17.80 -3.94
N LYS A 106 -6.61 17.25 -5.15
CA LYS A 106 -6.12 18.02 -6.31
C LYS A 106 -7.06 19.14 -6.74
N GLY A 107 -8.34 19.04 -6.37
CA GLY A 107 -9.36 20.06 -6.62
C GLY A 107 -9.60 20.99 -5.43
N ASP A 108 -8.76 20.95 -4.38
CA ASP A 108 -8.89 21.74 -3.15
C ASP A 108 -10.25 21.56 -2.43
N LEU A 109 -10.82 20.35 -2.49
CA LEU A 109 -12.14 20.02 -1.92
C LEU A 109 -12.08 19.39 -0.52
N LEU A 110 -10.87 19.15 0.00
CA LEU A 110 -10.64 18.56 1.32
C LEU A 110 -10.27 19.66 2.33
N SER A 111 -10.73 19.50 3.56
CA SER A 111 -10.25 20.22 4.72
C SER A 111 -8.90 19.66 5.20
N SER A 112 -8.09 20.46 5.88
CA SER A 112 -6.78 20.02 6.38
C SER A 112 -6.85 18.74 7.24
N HIS A 113 -7.94 18.56 8.00
CA HIS A 113 -8.14 17.34 8.79
C HIS A 113 -8.32 16.10 7.90
N GLU A 114 -9.01 16.24 6.78
CA GLU A 114 -9.22 15.14 5.83
C GLU A 114 -7.94 14.81 5.08
N GLU A 115 -7.13 15.81 4.74
CA GLU A 115 -5.80 15.61 4.15
C GLU A 115 -4.87 14.83 5.09
N GLU A 116 -4.83 15.24 6.37
CA GLU A 116 -4.05 14.57 7.40
C GLU A 116 -4.51 13.12 7.61
N ASN A 117 -5.82 12.88 7.66
CA ASN A 117 -6.39 11.54 7.79
C ASN A 117 -6.08 10.67 6.57
N LEU A 118 -6.23 11.20 5.36
CA LEU A 118 -5.88 10.49 4.11
C LEU A 118 -4.40 10.09 4.12
N ALA A 119 -3.51 11.04 4.46
CA ALA A 119 -2.09 10.80 4.55
C ALA A 119 -1.75 9.74 5.61
N ALA A 120 -2.38 9.80 6.79
CA ALA A 120 -2.18 8.84 7.88
C ALA A 120 -2.59 7.41 7.48
N VAL A 121 -3.76 7.24 6.86
CA VAL A 121 -4.25 5.93 6.39
C VAL A 121 -3.32 5.34 5.33
N MET A 122 -2.88 6.16 4.37
CA MET A 122 -1.96 5.74 3.31
C MET A 122 -0.54 5.45 3.83
N ALA A 123 -0.07 6.19 4.85
CA ALA A 123 1.25 6.05 5.41
C ALA A 123 1.39 4.93 6.46
N ALA A 124 0.28 4.40 6.98
CA ALA A 124 0.28 3.27 7.91
C ALA A 124 0.89 2.02 7.25
N LEU A 125 1.82 1.34 7.94
CA LEU A 125 2.36 0.07 7.46
C LEU A 125 1.33 -1.05 7.57
N ASN A 126 1.39 -2.03 6.67
CA ASN A 126 0.61 -3.26 6.77
C ASN A 126 1.24 -4.29 7.73
N ALA A 127 2.30 -3.93 8.48
CA ALA A 127 2.98 -4.83 9.41
C ALA A 127 2.03 -5.45 10.45
N PRO A 128 1.15 -4.69 11.16
CA PRO A 128 0.24 -5.30 12.12
C PRO A 128 -0.78 -6.23 11.45
N ALA A 129 -1.26 -5.87 10.26
CA ALA A 129 -2.14 -6.72 9.47
C ALA A 129 -1.44 -8.03 9.08
N ALA A 130 -0.17 -7.96 8.68
CA ALA A 130 0.63 -9.14 8.34
C ALA A 130 0.91 -10.03 9.56
N ASP A 131 1.13 -9.45 10.73
CA ASP A 131 1.31 -10.20 11.98
C ASP A 131 0.04 -11.00 12.32
N VAL A 132 -1.13 -10.35 12.25
CA VAL A 132 -2.43 -11.01 12.47
C VAL A 132 -2.67 -12.08 11.41
N MET A 133 -2.46 -11.75 10.13
CA MET A 133 -2.59 -12.66 8.99
C MET A 133 -1.77 -13.95 9.19
N ARG A 134 -0.51 -13.85 9.62
CA ARG A 134 0.34 -15.01 9.90
C ARG A 134 -0.13 -15.79 11.13
N SER A 135 -0.63 -15.09 12.15
CA SER A 135 -1.07 -15.73 13.40
C SER A 135 -2.34 -16.57 13.24
N VAL A 136 -3.27 -16.14 12.38
CA VAL A 136 -4.52 -16.87 12.13
C VAL A 136 -4.38 -17.96 11.07
N GLY A 137 -3.35 -17.86 10.21
CA GLY A 137 -3.12 -18.81 9.12
C GLY A 137 -4.11 -18.62 7.97
N VAL A 138 -3.92 -17.57 7.18
CA VAL A 138 -4.74 -17.35 5.96
C VAL A 138 -4.30 -18.27 4.83
N ASN A 139 -5.22 -18.59 3.91
CA ASN A 139 -4.88 -19.34 2.70
C ASN A 139 -4.35 -18.44 1.57
N ALA A 140 -4.85 -17.20 1.45
CA ALA A 140 -4.39 -16.24 0.45
C ALA A 140 -4.37 -14.81 0.97
N CYS A 141 -3.52 -13.97 0.36
CA CYS A 141 -3.46 -12.54 0.63
C CYS A 141 -3.06 -11.74 -0.62
N THR A 142 -3.55 -10.51 -0.70
CA THR A 142 -3.09 -9.46 -1.62
C THR A 142 -3.33 -8.10 -0.96
N ASP A 143 -2.71 -7.04 -1.45
CA ASP A 143 -3.02 -5.67 -1.06
C ASP A 143 -3.89 -4.98 -2.12
N ILE A 144 -4.64 -3.98 -1.70
CA ILE A 144 -5.50 -3.21 -2.59
C ILE A 144 -4.80 -1.92 -3.00
N THR A 145 -4.37 -1.87 -4.26
CA THR A 145 -3.61 -0.76 -4.85
C THR A 145 -4.30 -0.19 -6.09
N GLY A 146 -3.55 0.15 -7.16
CA GLY A 146 -4.03 0.90 -8.32
C GLY A 146 -5.14 0.24 -9.14
N PHE A 147 -5.32 -1.08 -9.02
CA PHE A 147 -6.38 -1.82 -9.71
C PHE A 147 -7.73 -1.79 -8.97
N GLY A 148 -7.77 -1.25 -7.74
CA GLY A 148 -8.95 -1.24 -6.89
C GLY A 148 -9.32 -2.62 -6.34
N LEU A 149 -10.34 -2.66 -5.47
CA LEU A 149 -10.76 -3.88 -4.78
C LEU A 149 -11.12 -5.00 -5.77
N LEU A 150 -11.98 -4.70 -6.74
CA LEU A 150 -12.48 -5.70 -7.69
C LEU A 150 -11.39 -6.24 -8.62
N GLY A 151 -10.40 -5.41 -8.98
CA GLY A 151 -9.27 -5.84 -9.80
C GLY A 151 -8.42 -6.90 -9.07
N HIS A 152 -8.08 -6.62 -7.82
CA HIS A 152 -7.30 -7.53 -6.97
C HIS A 152 -8.08 -8.79 -6.57
N LEU A 153 -9.38 -8.67 -6.27
CA LEU A 153 -10.23 -9.85 -6.03
C LEU A 153 -10.36 -10.72 -7.27
N ARG A 154 -10.49 -10.12 -8.46
CA ARG A 154 -10.55 -10.88 -9.72
C ARG A 154 -9.25 -11.66 -9.95
N GLU A 155 -8.10 -11.06 -9.68
CA GLU A 155 -6.82 -11.77 -9.81
C GLU A 155 -6.75 -12.97 -8.85
N MET A 156 -7.11 -12.78 -7.58
CA MET A 156 -7.12 -13.85 -6.59
C MET A 156 -8.12 -14.96 -6.95
N ALA A 157 -9.31 -14.58 -7.44
CA ALA A 157 -10.35 -15.49 -7.91
C ALA A 157 -9.83 -16.38 -9.05
N VAL A 158 -9.23 -15.76 -10.07
CA VAL A 158 -8.65 -16.47 -11.23
C VAL A 158 -7.49 -17.38 -10.79
N ASN A 159 -6.58 -16.89 -9.96
CA ASN A 159 -5.40 -17.64 -9.53
C ASN A 159 -5.75 -18.82 -8.63
N SER A 160 -6.84 -18.72 -7.86
CA SER A 160 -7.32 -19.78 -6.97
C SER A 160 -8.37 -20.68 -7.61
N GLY A 161 -8.89 -20.31 -8.80
CA GLY A 161 -10.02 -21.01 -9.44
C GLY A 161 -11.32 -20.92 -8.65
N MET A 162 -11.52 -19.84 -7.92
CA MET A 162 -12.67 -19.59 -7.02
C MET A 162 -13.51 -18.40 -7.50
N ASP A 163 -14.75 -18.31 -7.03
CA ASP A 163 -15.56 -17.08 -7.11
C ASP A 163 -15.45 -16.31 -5.78
N MET A 164 -15.55 -14.98 -5.86
CA MET A 164 -15.46 -14.09 -4.69
C MET A 164 -16.76 -13.30 -4.55
N GLU A 165 -17.42 -13.44 -3.41
CA GLU A 165 -18.64 -12.72 -3.08
C GLU A 165 -18.35 -11.58 -2.09
N VAL A 166 -18.83 -10.38 -2.39
CA VAL A 166 -18.63 -9.18 -1.56
C VAL A 166 -19.98 -8.53 -1.31
N GLU A 167 -20.34 -8.41 -0.04
CA GLU A 167 -21.47 -7.57 0.38
C GLU A 167 -21.02 -6.11 0.43
N LEU A 168 -21.57 -5.28 -0.46
CA LEU A 168 -21.19 -3.87 -0.59
C LEU A 168 -21.38 -3.12 0.72
N ALA A 169 -22.46 -3.42 1.46
CA ALA A 169 -22.75 -2.78 2.73
C ALA A 169 -21.69 -3.05 3.82
N SER A 170 -20.85 -4.07 3.64
CA SER A 170 -19.76 -4.43 4.55
C SER A 170 -18.41 -3.84 4.16
N VAL A 171 -18.32 -3.16 3.00
CA VAL A 171 -17.06 -2.58 2.53
C VAL A 171 -16.80 -1.24 3.24
N PRO A 172 -15.72 -1.13 4.02
CA PRO A 172 -15.39 0.13 4.69
C PRO A 172 -14.86 1.15 3.67
N PHE A 173 -15.44 2.35 3.67
CA PHE A 173 -14.97 3.49 2.90
C PHE A 173 -14.44 4.59 3.82
N LEU A 174 -13.49 5.38 3.31
CA LEU A 174 -13.09 6.62 3.96
C LEU A 174 -14.29 7.58 4.00
N PRO A 175 -14.42 8.41 5.05
CA PRO A 175 -15.47 9.41 5.12
C PRO A 175 -15.52 10.26 3.85
N ARG A 176 -16.75 10.52 3.38
CA ARG A 176 -17.06 11.27 2.14
C ARG A 176 -16.57 10.66 0.83
N ALA A 177 -15.91 9.50 0.83
CA ALA A 177 -15.46 8.88 -0.41
C ALA A 177 -16.62 8.56 -1.36
N GLU A 178 -17.78 8.16 -0.82
CA GLU A 178 -18.99 7.93 -1.60
C GLU A 178 -19.59 9.25 -2.13
N GLU A 179 -19.79 10.24 -1.25
CA GLU A 179 -20.28 11.58 -1.61
C GLU A 179 -19.46 12.24 -2.74
N LEU A 180 -18.14 12.13 -2.67
CA LEU A 180 -17.22 12.74 -3.64
C LEU A 180 -17.11 11.96 -4.95
N ALA A 181 -17.65 10.75 -5.01
CA ALA A 181 -17.67 9.91 -6.21
C ALA A 181 -18.93 10.11 -7.07
N GLU A 182 -19.98 10.73 -6.51
CA GLU A 182 -21.23 11.10 -7.19
C GLU A 182 -21.10 12.42 -7.97
#